data_AF-A0A3P3F4C8-F1
#
_entry.id   AF-A0A3P3F4C8-F1
#
_cell.length_a   1.000
_cell.length_b   1.000
_cell.length_c   1.000
_cell.angle_alpha   90.00
_cell.angle_beta   90.00
_cell.angle_gamma   90.00
#
_symmetry.space_group_name_H-M   'P 1'
#
loop_
_entity.id
_entity.type
_entity.pdbx_description
1 polymer ?
#
loop_
_entity_poly.entity_id
_entity_poly.type
_entity_poly.pdbx_seq_one_letter_code
_entity_poly.pdbx_strand_id
1 'polypeptide(L)'
;MFVIESESKPTAVVIKATLSGGRYANEWLEQGRRLKYFLKSKTLKDGSVQFGEHFKPNAAILNVPNLPVLAFVRQTSNDRFVYAGAFANQKMHEEADGAKWFELVFTTSEEVIADAGYVQQQLQDRVALASSQSQQQRLARLAKAPKNPKTIRTVSTAFVRNPDVVAEVLFRAEGHCEECKRPAPFVSKATGDPYLEVHHITPLAQGGDDTVANAWALCPNCHREKHFG
;
A
#
# COMPACT_ATOMS: atom_id res chain seq x y z
N MET A 1 -18.02 0.73 8.07
CA MET A 1 -17.33 0.07 9.19
C MET A 1 -17.97 -1.28 9.44
N PHE A 2 -17.18 -2.36 9.43
CA PHE A 2 -17.65 -3.75 9.59
C PHE A 2 -16.70 -4.49 10.54
N VAL A 3 -17.23 -5.37 11.39
CA VAL A 3 -16.43 -6.19 12.31
C VAL A 3 -16.18 -7.55 11.65
N ILE A 4 -14.93 -8.00 11.65
CA ILE A 4 -14.56 -9.38 11.34
C ILE A 4 -14.56 -10.14 12.66
N GLU A 5 -15.17 -11.32 12.68
CA GLU A 5 -15.32 -12.12 13.89
C GLU A 5 -14.85 -13.56 13.65
N SER A 6 -14.26 -14.17 14.68
CA SER A 6 -13.99 -15.60 14.76
C SER A 6 -14.56 -16.09 16.08
N GLU A 7 -15.30 -17.21 16.09
CA GLU A 7 -15.94 -17.75 17.30
C GLU A 7 -16.74 -16.69 18.09
N SER A 8 -17.45 -15.82 17.36
CA SER A 8 -18.24 -14.70 17.91
C SER A 8 -17.43 -13.63 18.67
N LYS A 9 -16.10 -13.62 18.53
CA LYS A 9 -15.22 -12.57 19.07
C LYS A 9 -14.70 -11.67 17.94
N PRO A 10 -14.70 -10.33 18.12
CA PRO A 10 -14.07 -9.42 17.17
C PRO A 10 -12.58 -9.71 17.01
N THR A 11 -12.14 -9.88 15.76
CA THR A 11 -10.72 -10.09 15.40
C THR A 11 -10.14 -8.93 14.60
N ALA A 12 -10.98 -8.15 13.90
CA ALA A 12 -10.59 -6.90 13.27
C ALA A 12 -11.80 -6.00 13.00
N VAL A 13 -11.55 -4.72 12.71
CA VAL A 13 -12.57 -3.82 12.15
C VAL A 13 -12.11 -3.26 10.82
N VAL A 14 -12.93 -3.40 9.78
CA VAL A 14 -12.68 -2.81 8.47
C VAL A 14 -13.35 -1.44 8.41
N ILE A 15 -12.56 -0.41 8.10
CA ILE A 15 -13.05 0.95 7.86
C ILE A 15 -12.88 1.35 6.39
N LYS A 16 -13.76 2.24 5.94
CA LYS A 16 -13.71 2.86 4.62
C LYS A 16 -13.71 4.37 4.82
N ALA A 17 -12.58 5.03 4.55
CA ALA A 17 -12.40 6.46 4.69
C ALA A 17 -12.38 7.12 3.31
N THR A 18 -13.23 8.13 3.12
CA THR A 18 -13.17 9.06 1.98
C THR A 18 -12.61 10.36 2.51
N LEU A 19 -11.49 10.82 1.95
CA LEU A 19 -10.69 11.91 2.52
C LEU A 19 -11.17 13.30 2.09
N SER A 20 -11.91 13.39 0.98
CA SER A 20 -12.47 14.63 0.45
C SER A 20 -13.87 14.42 -0.11
N GLY A 21 -14.78 15.37 0.14
CA GLY A 21 -16.17 15.33 -0.33
C GLY A 21 -17.01 14.18 0.26
N GLY A 22 -16.51 13.51 1.31
CA GLY A 22 -17.24 12.48 2.03
C GLY A 22 -18.25 13.06 3.01
N ARG A 23 -19.20 12.22 3.47
CA ARG A 23 -20.17 12.56 4.52
C ARG A 23 -19.51 13.05 5.83
N TYR A 24 -18.31 12.55 6.11
CA TYR A 24 -17.50 12.96 7.25
C TYR A 24 -16.12 13.38 6.75
N ALA A 25 -15.55 14.39 7.37
CA ALA A 25 -14.22 14.92 7.07
C ALA A 25 -13.12 14.00 7.65
N ASN A 26 -13.06 12.74 7.18
CA ASN A 26 -11.93 11.87 7.52
C ASN A 26 -10.66 12.45 6.88
N GLU A 27 -9.55 12.47 7.60
CA GLU A 27 -8.33 13.10 7.10
C GLU A 27 -7.08 12.43 7.67
N TRP A 28 -5.97 12.54 6.94
CA TRP A 28 -4.67 12.20 7.49
C TRP A 28 -4.18 13.32 8.40
N LEU A 29 -4.06 13.04 9.69
CA LEU A 29 -3.37 13.90 10.66
C LEU A 29 -1.86 13.85 10.47
N GLU A 30 -1.36 12.69 10.05
CA GLU A 30 0.01 12.47 9.55
C GLU A 30 -0.11 11.49 8.38
N GLN A 31 0.31 11.91 7.19
CA GLN A 31 0.14 11.14 5.96
C GLN A 31 0.62 9.68 6.14
N GLY A 32 -0.31 8.74 5.94
CA GLY A 32 -0.05 7.30 6.05
C GLY A 32 0.24 6.77 7.46
N ARG A 33 0.22 7.62 8.49
CA ARG A 33 0.60 7.23 9.86
C ARG A 33 -0.45 7.53 10.91
N ARG A 34 -1.20 8.63 10.79
CA ARG A 34 -2.26 9.00 11.74
C ARG A 34 -3.50 9.40 10.96
N LEU A 35 -4.59 8.66 11.13
CA LEU A 35 -5.86 8.86 10.46
C LEU A 35 -6.91 9.31 11.46
N LYS A 36 -7.56 10.44 11.18
CA LYS A 36 -8.81 10.83 11.82
C LYS A 36 -9.96 10.10 11.12
N TYR A 37 -10.68 9.28 11.86
CA TYR A 37 -11.82 8.51 11.33
C TYR A 37 -13.06 8.64 12.21
N PHE A 38 -14.15 9.18 11.67
CA PHE A 38 -15.37 9.37 12.43
C PHE A 38 -16.02 8.05 12.83
N LEU A 39 -16.60 8.02 14.04
CA LEU A 39 -17.34 6.87 14.53
C LEU A 39 -18.50 6.55 13.59
N LYS A 40 -18.89 5.27 13.54
CA LYS A 40 -20.16 4.90 12.94
C LYS A 40 -21.26 5.68 13.65
N SER A 41 -22.14 6.33 12.90
CA SER A 41 -23.28 7.06 13.44
C SER A 41 -24.59 6.61 12.80
N LYS A 42 -25.70 6.95 13.46
CA LYS A 42 -27.06 6.72 12.96
C LYS A 42 -27.82 8.03 13.01
N THR A 43 -28.50 8.37 11.92
CA THR A 43 -29.47 9.47 11.92
C THR A 43 -30.74 8.99 12.63
N LEU A 44 -31.15 9.71 13.66
CA LEU A 44 -32.37 9.46 14.43
C LEU A 44 -33.59 10.01 13.68
N LYS A 45 -34.79 9.65 14.15
CA LYS A 45 -36.06 10.04 13.51
C LYS A 45 -36.30 11.56 13.50
N ASP A 46 -35.71 12.27 14.46
CA ASP A 46 -35.77 13.72 14.60
C ASP A 46 -34.72 14.47 13.74
N GLY A 47 -33.93 13.73 12.95
CA GLY A 47 -32.87 14.28 12.10
C GLY A 47 -31.52 14.45 12.79
N SER A 48 -31.44 14.28 14.11
CA SER A 48 -30.17 14.35 14.84
C SER A 48 -29.26 13.15 14.51
N VAL A 49 -27.95 13.33 14.60
CA VAL A 49 -26.96 12.27 14.32
C VAL A 49 -26.38 11.77 15.63
N GLN A 50 -26.58 10.48 15.93
CA GLN A 50 -26.01 9.87 17.12
C GLN A 50 -24.73 9.09 16.78
N PHE A 51 -23.61 9.52 17.34
CA PHE A 51 -22.33 8.79 17.31
C PHE A 51 -22.27 7.83 18.51
N GLY A 52 -22.95 6.71 18.40
CA GLY A 52 -23.06 5.74 19.49
C GLY A 52 -21.80 4.88 19.66
N GLU A 53 -21.08 5.04 20.78
CA GLU A 53 -19.99 4.14 21.18
C GLU A 53 -20.46 2.68 21.28
N HIS A 54 -21.73 2.47 21.63
CA HIS A 54 -22.39 1.16 21.72
C HIS A 54 -22.57 0.45 20.37
N PHE A 55 -22.41 1.13 19.24
CA PHE A 55 -22.51 0.44 17.95
C PHE A 55 -21.40 -0.60 17.84
N LYS A 56 -21.77 -1.84 17.51
CA LYS A 56 -20.89 -3.02 17.46
C LYS A 56 -19.46 -2.71 16.99
N PRO A 57 -19.22 -2.02 15.85
CA PRO A 57 -17.85 -1.80 15.43
C PRO A 57 -17.13 -0.65 16.17
N ASN A 58 -17.84 0.37 16.66
CA ASN A 58 -17.24 1.40 17.54
C ASN A 58 -16.84 0.76 18.88
N ALA A 59 -17.75 -0.03 19.46
CA ALA A 59 -17.53 -0.76 20.71
C ALA A 59 -16.36 -1.75 20.57
N ALA A 60 -16.23 -2.42 19.43
CA ALA A 60 -15.10 -3.31 19.17
C ALA A 60 -13.76 -2.54 19.20
N ILE A 61 -13.68 -1.39 18.52
CA ILE A 61 -12.47 -0.54 18.50
C ILE A 61 -12.13 0.02 19.90
N LEU A 62 -13.15 0.35 20.71
CA LEU A 62 -12.97 0.93 22.04
C LEU A 62 -12.58 -0.11 23.09
N ASN A 63 -13.23 -1.28 23.07
CA ASN A 63 -13.26 -2.19 24.20
C ASN A 63 -12.41 -3.45 24.00
N VAL A 64 -11.96 -3.75 22.77
CA VAL A 64 -11.07 -4.89 22.50
C VAL A 64 -9.64 -4.38 22.38
N PRO A 65 -8.76 -4.67 23.36
CA PRO A 65 -7.38 -4.20 23.33
C PRO A 65 -6.65 -4.66 22.07
N ASN A 66 -5.88 -3.76 21.47
CA ASN A 66 -5.05 -4.03 20.29
C ASN A 66 -5.83 -4.56 19.06
N LEU A 67 -7.15 -4.35 18.98
CA LEU A 67 -7.94 -4.78 17.84
C LEU A 67 -7.49 -4.04 16.56
N PRO A 68 -7.03 -4.73 15.52
CA PRO A 68 -6.57 -4.08 14.30
C PRO A 68 -7.73 -3.45 13.53
N VAL A 69 -7.55 -2.19 13.14
CA VAL A 69 -8.44 -1.43 12.27
C VAL A 69 -7.86 -1.42 10.86
N LEU A 70 -8.42 -2.25 9.98
CA LEU A 70 -8.01 -2.39 8.59
C LEU A 70 -8.58 -1.23 7.77
N ALA A 71 -7.71 -0.28 7.39
CA ALA A 71 -8.14 0.96 6.77
C ALA A 71 -8.10 0.88 5.24
N PHE A 72 -9.25 1.09 4.61
CA PHE A 72 -9.36 1.31 3.17
C PHE A 72 -9.65 2.78 2.92
N VAL A 73 -8.79 3.45 2.15
CA VAL A 73 -8.87 4.89 1.91
C VAL A 73 -9.06 5.20 0.43
N ARG A 74 -9.67 6.33 0.13
CA ARG A 74 -9.78 6.91 -1.21
C ARG A 74 -9.83 8.43 -1.09
N GLN A 75 -9.42 9.15 -2.13
CA GLN A 75 -9.44 10.60 -2.11
C GLN A 75 -10.87 11.13 -2.17
N THR A 76 -11.62 10.78 -3.22
CA THR A 76 -12.99 11.25 -3.45
C THR A 76 -13.98 10.09 -3.56
N SER A 77 -15.27 10.39 -3.69
CA SER A 77 -16.32 9.39 -3.85
C SER A 77 -16.22 8.57 -5.15
N ASN A 78 -15.52 9.08 -6.16
CA ASN A 78 -15.36 8.45 -7.46
C ASN A 78 -14.14 7.50 -7.51
N ASP A 79 -13.23 7.62 -6.55
CA ASP A 79 -12.01 6.83 -6.52
C ASP A 79 -12.25 5.42 -5.97
N ARG A 80 -11.39 4.48 -6.40
CA ARG A 80 -11.32 3.14 -5.82
C ARG A 80 -10.68 3.18 -4.45
N PHE A 81 -11.16 2.31 -3.56
CA PHE A 81 -10.54 2.13 -2.25
C PHE A 81 -9.20 1.40 -2.38
N VAL A 82 -8.19 1.91 -1.71
CA VAL A 82 -6.86 1.29 -1.55
C VAL A 82 -6.70 0.88 -0.09
N TYR A 83 -6.15 -0.30 0.14
CA TYR A 83 -5.84 -0.76 1.49
C TYR A 83 -4.60 -0.03 2.03
N ALA A 84 -4.80 0.86 3.02
CA ALA A 84 -3.75 1.68 3.63
C ALA A 84 -3.03 0.97 4.79
N GLY A 85 -3.44 -0.24 5.15
CA GLY A 85 -2.83 -1.06 6.20
C GLY A 85 -3.67 -1.15 7.47
N ALA A 86 -3.04 -1.63 8.55
CA ALA A 86 -3.68 -1.82 9.84
C ALA A 86 -3.31 -0.71 10.82
N PHE A 87 -4.31 -0.23 11.55
CA PHE A 87 -4.20 0.85 12.51
C PHE A 87 -4.69 0.40 13.89
N ALA A 88 -4.19 1.04 14.94
CA ALA A 88 -4.66 0.88 16.31
C ALA A 88 -5.33 2.18 16.73
N ASN A 89 -6.39 2.05 17.52
CA ASN A 89 -6.98 3.20 18.18
C ASN A 89 -6.03 3.73 19.26
N GLN A 90 -5.55 4.96 19.09
CA GLN A 90 -4.77 5.65 20.10
C GLN A 90 -5.67 6.41 21.06
N LYS A 91 -6.69 7.10 20.54
CA LYS A 91 -7.60 7.93 21.33
C LYS A 91 -8.90 8.20 20.58
N MET A 92 -10.00 8.32 21.32
CA MET A 92 -11.24 8.90 20.81
C MET A 92 -11.32 10.39 21.19
N HIS A 93 -11.76 11.20 20.25
CA HIS A 93 -11.99 12.63 20.42
C HIS A 93 -13.46 12.95 20.18
N GLU A 94 -13.92 14.06 20.75
CA GLU A 94 -15.27 14.59 20.61
C GLU A 94 -15.17 16.06 20.18
N GLU A 95 -15.91 16.42 19.13
CA GLU A 95 -16.02 17.78 18.62
C GLU A 95 -17.13 18.54 19.35
N ALA A 96 -17.16 19.87 19.23
CA ALA A 96 -18.12 20.72 19.94
C ALA A 96 -19.59 20.45 19.57
N ASP A 97 -19.84 19.87 18.39
CA ASP A 97 -21.16 19.45 17.91
C ASP A 97 -21.54 18.02 18.36
N GLY A 98 -20.72 17.38 19.18
CA GLY A 98 -20.90 16.01 19.66
C GLY A 98 -20.44 14.94 18.67
N ALA A 99 -19.84 15.31 17.53
CA ALA A 99 -19.26 14.34 16.61
C ALA A 99 -18.03 13.68 17.22
N LYS A 100 -17.98 12.34 17.18
CA LYS A 100 -16.88 11.56 17.75
C LYS A 100 -16.03 10.93 16.66
N TRP A 101 -14.72 10.91 16.86
CA TRP A 101 -13.77 10.29 15.93
C TRP A 101 -12.62 9.57 16.63
N PHE A 102 -12.09 8.56 15.96
CA PHE A 102 -10.90 7.82 16.37
C PHE A 102 -9.65 8.44 15.78
N GLU A 103 -8.67 8.68 16.62
CA GLU A 103 -7.28 8.87 16.23
C GLU A 103 -6.65 7.48 16.06
N LEU A 104 -6.51 7.08 14.80
CA LEU A 104 -5.96 5.79 14.43
C LEU A 104 -4.49 5.95 14.05
N VAL A 105 -3.61 5.21 14.70
CA VAL A 105 -2.17 5.22 14.42
C VAL A 105 -1.81 3.96 13.68
N PHE A 106 -1.08 4.10 12.58
CA PHE A 106 -0.51 2.99 11.84
C PHE A 106 0.33 2.13 12.78
N THR A 107 -0.02 0.84 12.87
CA THR A 107 0.73 -0.12 13.67
C THR A 107 1.65 -0.91 12.76
N THR A 108 2.80 -1.30 13.28
CA THR A 108 3.66 -2.32 12.70
C THR A 108 3.64 -3.52 13.64
N SER A 109 2.52 -4.25 13.71
CA SER A 109 2.59 -5.62 14.20
C SER A 109 3.29 -6.48 13.14
N GLU A 110 3.89 -7.59 13.56
CA GLU A 110 4.49 -8.58 12.64
C GLU A 110 3.47 -9.19 11.66
N GLU A 111 2.18 -8.92 11.87
CA GLU A 111 1.04 -9.33 11.05
C GLU A 111 0.51 -8.21 10.14
N VAL A 112 1.09 -7.01 10.17
CA VAL A 112 0.62 -5.89 9.34
C VAL A 112 1.03 -6.12 7.91
N ILE A 113 0.04 -6.49 7.13
CA ILE A 113 0.10 -6.55 5.67
C ILE A 113 -0.18 -5.14 5.15
N ALA A 114 0.76 -4.55 4.43
CA ALA A 114 0.53 -3.33 3.65
C ALA A 114 0.67 -3.62 2.16
N ASP A 115 -0.01 -2.87 1.29
CA ASP A 115 0.26 -2.96 -0.14
C ASP A 115 1.72 -2.53 -0.43
N ALA A 116 2.46 -3.36 -1.18
CA ALA A 116 3.87 -3.11 -1.48
C ALA A 116 4.07 -1.82 -2.28
N GLY A 117 3.16 -1.51 -3.21
CA GLY A 117 3.19 -0.28 -3.99
C GLY A 117 2.98 0.96 -3.12
N TYR A 118 2.05 0.88 -2.17
CA TYR A 118 1.83 1.95 -1.19
C TYR A 118 3.07 2.22 -0.33
N VAL A 119 3.71 1.17 0.20
CA VAL A 119 4.94 1.29 1.00
C VAL A 119 6.07 1.94 0.18
N GLN A 120 6.21 1.53 -1.08
CA GLN A 120 7.21 2.09 -1.98
C GLN A 120 6.97 3.58 -2.26
N GLN A 121 5.72 3.98 -2.54
CA GLN A 121 5.36 5.38 -2.77
C GLN A 121 5.67 6.24 -1.54
N GLN A 122 5.28 5.78 -0.34
CA GLN A 122 5.56 6.50 0.90
C GLN A 122 7.06 6.68 1.15
N LEU A 123 7.89 5.70 0.78
CA LEU A 123 9.34 5.86 0.84
C LEU A 123 9.83 6.94 -0.14
N GLN A 124 9.36 6.92 -1.39
CA GLN A 124 9.74 7.90 -2.40
C GLN A 124 9.39 9.34 -1.98
N ASP A 125 8.18 9.56 -1.47
CA ASP A 125 7.74 10.88 -0.98
C ASP A 125 8.66 11.39 0.15
N ARG A 126 9.03 10.49 1.07
CA ARG A 126 9.93 10.82 2.19
C ARG A 126 11.36 11.07 1.75
N VAL A 127 11.83 10.37 0.72
CA VAL A 127 13.13 10.63 0.11
C VAL A 127 13.12 11.99 -0.58
N ALA A 128 12.08 12.32 -1.34
CA ALA A 128 11.94 13.63 -1.99
C ALA A 128 11.97 14.77 -0.96
N LEU A 129 11.21 14.64 0.12
CA LEU A 129 11.23 15.60 1.24
C LEU A 129 12.60 15.68 1.92
N ALA A 130 13.29 14.56 2.12
CA ALA A 130 14.62 14.56 2.72
C ALA A 130 15.66 15.22 1.80
N SER A 131 15.53 15.05 0.49
CA SER A 131 16.42 15.61 -0.52
C SER A 131 16.26 17.12 -0.66
N SER A 132 15.07 17.69 -0.42
CA SER A 132 14.87 19.15 -0.41
C SER A 132 15.47 19.87 0.80
N GLN A 133 15.94 19.12 1.80
CA GLN A 133 16.53 19.65 3.03
C GLN A 133 18.06 19.67 2.97
N SER A 134 18.70 20.39 3.89
CA SER A 134 20.16 20.46 3.92
C SER A 134 20.78 19.12 4.36
N GLN A 135 22.01 18.87 3.91
CA GLN A 135 22.77 17.70 4.34
C GLN A 135 22.93 17.66 5.86
N GLN A 136 23.18 18.81 6.51
CA GLN A 136 23.31 18.90 7.97
C GLN A 136 22.02 18.45 8.68
N GLN A 137 20.85 18.85 8.17
CA GLN A 137 19.55 18.41 8.72
C GLN A 137 19.37 16.89 8.57
N ARG A 138 19.75 16.31 7.43
CA ARG A 138 19.71 14.85 7.24
C ARG A 138 20.65 14.12 8.21
N LEU A 139 21.90 14.58 8.34
CA LEU A 139 22.89 13.98 9.25
C LEU A 139 22.44 14.04 10.71
N ALA A 140 21.85 15.16 11.15
CA ALA A 140 21.32 15.29 12.50
C ALA A 140 20.19 14.29 12.79
N ARG A 141 19.32 14.00 11.81
CA ARG A 141 18.30 12.95 11.94
C ARG A 141 18.89 11.55 11.94
N LEU A 142 19.88 11.28 11.08
CA LEU A 142 20.57 9.99 11.02
C LEU A 142 21.29 9.66 12.33
N ALA A 143 21.91 10.65 12.99
CA ALA A 143 22.59 10.46 14.27
C ALA A 143 21.66 9.97 15.40
N LYS A 144 20.35 10.24 15.29
CA LYS A 144 19.32 9.83 16.26
C LYS A 144 18.50 8.62 15.80
N ALA A 145 18.70 8.15 14.56
CA ALA A 145 17.90 7.08 13.98
C ALA A 145 18.38 5.70 14.46
N PRO A 146 17.47 4.73 14.66
CA PRO A 146 17.87 3.36 14.90
C PRO A 146 18.63 2.81 13.68
N LYS A 147 19.73 2.09 13.91
CA LYS A 147 20.55 1.50 12.84
C LYS A 147 19.85 0.34 12.13
N ASN A 148 18.99 -0.38 12.85
CA ASN A 148 18.25 -1.51 12.32
C ASN A 148 16.83 -1.05 11.98
N PRO A 149 16.40 -1.16 10.71
CA PRO A 149 15.04 -0.82 10.33
C PRO A 149 14.05 -1.85 10.90
N LYS A 150 12.80 -1.40 11.12
CA LYS A 150 11.70 -2.31 11.41
C LYS A 150 11.27 -3.02 10.13
N THR A 151 10.91 -4.29 10.24
CA THR A 151 10.32 -5.08 9.14
C THR A 151 8.80 -4.99 9.18
N ILE A 152 8.18 -4.98 8.00
CA ILE A 152 6.73 -5.08 7.83
C ILE A 152 6.45 -6.16 6.77
N ARG A 153 5.27 -6.78 6.82
CA ARG A 153 4.83 -7.69 5.74
C ARG A 153 4.14 -6.86 4.67
N THR A 154 4.38 -7.19 3.42
CA THR A 154 3.68 -6.57 2.29
C THR A 154 2.96 -7.62 1.45
N VAL A 155 1.89 -7.17 0.77
CA VAL A 155 1.23 -7.92 -0.29
C VAL A 155 1.42 -7.19 -1.61
N SER A 156 1.54 -7.96 -2.68
CA SER A 156 1.63 -7.45 -4.04
C SER A 156 0.83 -8.35 -4.97
N THR A 157 0.19 -7.77 -5.97
CA THR A 157 -0.45 -8.54 -7.05
C THR A 157 0.59 -8.90 -8.10
N ALA A 158 0.57 -10.14 -8.57
CA ALA A 158 1.40 -10.62 -9.65
C ALA A 158 0.57 -11.44 -10.64
N PHE A 159 1.01 -11.49 -11.90
CA PHE A 159 0.44 -12.37 -12.91
C PHE A 159 1.15 -13.73 -12.87
N VAL A 160 0.37 -14.82 -12.92
CA VAL A 160 0.91 -16.15 -13.22
C VAL A 160 1.24 -16.18 -14.70
N ARG A 161 2.52 -16.03 -15.04
CA ARG A 161 3.00 -16.01 -16.42
C ARG A 161 3.22 -17.42 -16.95
N ASN A 162 3.01 -17.61 -18.25
CA ASN A 162 3.31 -18.83 -18.96
C ASN A 162 4.84 -19.02 -19.04
N PRO A 163 5.40 -20.07 -18.42
CA PRO A 163 6.85 -20.31 -18.43
C PRO A 163 7.40 -20.54 -19.85
N ASP A 164 6.62 -21.10 -20.77
CA ASP A 164 7.06 -21.37 -22.14
C ASP A 164 7.27 -20.07 -22.94
N VAL A 165 6.44 -19.05 -22.69
CA VAL A 165 6.63 -17.71 -23.27
C VAL A 165 7.94 -17.11 -22.78
N VAL A 166 8.23 -17.25 -21.48
CA VAL A 166 9.48 -16.73 -20.90
C VAL A 166 10.70 -17.45 -21.49
N ALA A 167 10.66 -18.78 -21.53
CA ALA A 167 11.75 -19.59 -22.07
C ALA A 167 12.02 -19.31 -23.56
N GLU A 168 10.96 -19.26 -24.38
CA GLU A 168 11.08 -19.01 -25.82
C GLU A 168 11.62 -17.60 -26.12
N VAL A 169 11.17 -16.58 -25.39
CA VAL A 169 11.65 -15.21 -25.58
C VAL A 169 13.12 -15.07 -25.17
N LEU A 170 13.55 -15.73 -24.10
CA LEU A 170 14.96 -15.75 -23.70
C LEU A 170 15.83 -16.54 -24.69
N PHE A 171 15.34 -17.66 -25.21
CA PHE A 171 16.02 -18.45 -26.23
C PHE A 171 16.20 -17.64 -27.53
N ARG A 172 15.13 -17.03 -28.05
CA ARG A 172 15.14 -16.16 -29.24
C ARG A 172 16.12 -15.00 -29.10
N ALA A 173 16.30 -14.48 -27.89
CA ALA A 173 17.18 -13.35 -27.63
C ALA A 173 18.67 -13.69 -27.72
N GLU A 174 19.05 -14.98 -27.62
CA GLU A 174 20.44 -15.45 -27.71
C GLU A 174 21.41 -14.64 -26.82
N GLY A 175 20.95 -14.25 -25.63
CA GLY A 175 21.72 -13.45 -24.68
C GLY A 175 21.93 -11.98 -25.06
N HIS A 176 21.18 -11.44 -26.02
CA HIS A 176 21.21 -10.04 -26.42
C HIS A 176 19.88 -9.34 -26.10
N CYS A 177 19.96 -8.10 -25.60
CA CYS A 177 18.78 -7.29 -25.32
C CYS A 177 18.03 -6.98 -26.63
N GLU A 178 16.73 -7.27 -26.69
CA GLU A 178 15.93 -7.07 -27.91
C GLU A 178 15.64 -5.59 -28.22
N GLU A 179 15.92 -4.68 -27.28
CA GLU A 179 15.83 -3.24 -27.49
C GLU A 179 17.18 -2.63 -27.90
N CYS A 180 18.16 -2.61 -26.99
CA CYS A 180 19.46 -1.95 -27.28
C CYS A 180 20.48 -2.82 -28.02
N LYS A 181 20.15 -4.09 -28.31
CA LYS A 181 20.99 -5.06 -29.05
C LYS A 181 22.35 -5.39 -28.40
N ARG A 182 22.61 -4.89 -27.19
CA ARG A 182 23.81 -5.21 -26.42
C ARG A 182 23.68 -6.59 -25.77
N PRO A 183 24.80 -7.31 -25.55
CA PRO A 183 24.79 -8.55 -24.79
C PRO A 183 24.29 -8.31 -23.37
N ALA A 184 23.77 -9.37 -22.74
CA ALA A 184 23.38 -9.36 -21.35
C ALA A 184 24.53 -8.85 -20.46
N PRO A 185 24.25 -8.04 -19.43
CA PRO A 185 25.29 -7.40 -18.63
C PRO A 185 26.10 -8.38 -17.77
N PHE A 186 25.55 -9.56 -17.48
CA PHE A 186 26.21 -10.59 -16.71
C PHE A 186 25.54 -11.95 -16.95
N VAL A 187 26.19 -13.01 -16.47
CA VAL A 187 25.66 -14.38 -16.45
C VAL A 187 25.02 -14.67 -15.10
N SER A 188 23.81 -15.22 -15.11
CA SER A 188 23.08 -15.65 -13.93
C SER A 188 23.88 -16.72 -13.19
N LYS A 189 24.23 -16.49 -11.92
CA LYS A 189 24.89 -17.51 -11.09
C LYS A 189 23.99 -18.73 -10.82
N ALA A 190 22.67 -18.53 -10.85
CA ALA A 190 21.70 -19.59 -10.54
C ALA A 190 21.48 -20.53 -11.73
N THR A 191 21.48 -20.00 -12.96
CA THR A 191 21.16 -20.78 -14.16
C THR A 191 22.34 -21.01 -15.09
N GLY A 192 23.38 -20.16 -15.04
CA GLY A 192 24.51 -20.19 -15.96
C GLY A 192 24.27 -19.44 -17.29
N ASP A 193 23.10 -18.82 -17.45
CA ASP A 193 22.70 -18.17 -18.71
C ASP A 193 22.91 -16.64 -18.71
N PRO A 194 23.02 -16.00 -19.88
CA PRO A 194 22.98 -14.54 -20.01
C PRO A 194 21.72 -13.94 -19.33
N TYR A 195 21.90 -12.98 -18.42
CA TYR A 195 20.79 -12.41 -17.66
C TYR A 195 20.01 -11.35 -18.45
N LEU A 196 18.80 -11.69 -18.86
CA LEU A 196 17.79 -10.79 -19.43
C LEU A 196 16.45 -10.96 -18.70
N GLU A 197 15.62 -9.93 -18.72
CA GLU A 197 14.29 -9.91 -18.07
C GLU A 197 13.20 -9.85 -19.15
N VAL A 198 12.23 -10.77 -19.09
CA VAL A 198 11.11 -10.79 -20.03
C VAL A 198 10.07 -9.73 -19.66
N HIS A 199 9.83 -8.82 -20.59
CA HIS A 199 8.92 -7.69 -20.49
C HIS A 199 7.84 -7.78 -21.57
N HIS A 200 6.56 -7.69 -21.18
CA HIS A 200 5.48 -7.61 -22.16
C HIS A 200 5.37 -6.22 -22.77
N ILE A 201 5.37 -6.13 -24.11
CA ILE A 201 5.32 -4.87 -24.88
C ILE A 201 4.06 -4.08 -24.51
N THR A 202 2.89 -4.73 -24.61
CA THR A 202 1.67 -4.29 -23.95
C THR A 202 1.63 -4.94 -22.57
N PRO A 203 1.74 -4.17 -21.47
CA PRO A 203 1.79 -4.75 -20.13
C PRO A 203 0.53 -5.58 -19.82
N LEU A 204 0.72 -6.73 -19.15
CA LEU A 204 -0.41 -7.58 -18.71
C LEU A 204 -1.41 -6.81 -17.83
N ALA A 205 -0.93 -5.88 -17.00
CA ALA A 205 -1.76 -5.00 -16.18
C ALA A 205 -2.68 -4.07 -17.00
N GLN A 206 -2.37 -3.84 -18.27
CA GLN A 206 -3.14 -3.04 -19.21
C GLN A 206 -3.95 -3.92 -20.20
N GLY A 207 -4.04 -5.22 -19.93
CA GLY A 207 -4.78 -6.18 -20.77
C GLY A 207 -3.97 -6.74 -21.94
N GLY A 208 -2.65 -6.66 -21.91
CA GLY A 208 -1.80 -7.32 -22.90
C GLY A 208 -1.82 -8.85 -22.76
N ASP A 209 -1.67 -9.55 -23.88
CA ASP A 209 -1.66 -11.02 -23.91
C ASP A 209 -0.32 -11.60 -23.44
N ASP A 210 -0.37 -12.73 -22.75
CA ASP A 210 0.83 -13.48 -22.37
C ASP A 210 1.31 -14.38 -23.51
N THR A 211 1.96 -13.77 -24.50
CA THR A 211 2.43 -14.43 -25.73
C THR A 211 3.84 -13.99 -26.11
N VAL A 212 4.55 -14.84 -26.87
CA VAL A 212 5.90 -14.57 -27.39
C VAL A 212 5.96 -13.32 -28.28
N ALA A 213 4.87 -13.03 -29.01
CA ALA A 213 4.76 -11.85 -29.87
C ALA A 213 4.61 -10.55 -29.08
N ASN A 214 3.99 -10.61 -27.90
CA ASN A 214 3.81 -9.46 -27.01
C ASN A 214 4.93 -9.37 -25.95
N ALA A 215 6.08 -10.02 -26.14
CA ALA A 215 7.13 -10.06 -25.12
C ALA A 215 8.53 -9.84 -25.71
N TRP A 216 9.37 -9.16 -24.93
CA TRP A 216 10.77 -8.90 -25.22
C TRP A 216 11.69 -9.35 -24.09
N ALA A 217 12.87 -9.86 -24.44
CA ALA A 217 13.97 -10.04 -23.51
C ALA A 217 14.79 -8.74 -23.42
N LEU A 218 14.77 -8.08 -22.26
CA LEU A 218 15.42 -6.80 -22.05
C LEU A 218 16.56 -6.90 -21.04
N CYS A 219 17.63 -6.12 -21.23
CA CYS A 219 18.60 -5.92 -20.16
C CYS A 219 17.97 -5.09 -19.02
N PRO A 220 18.50 -5.15 -17.79
CA PRO A 220 17.93 -4.43 -16.65
C PRO A 220 17.77 -2.91 -16.88
N ASN A 221 18.66 -2.30 -17.66
CA ASN A 221 18.59 -0.87 -17.97
C ASN A 221 17.39 -0.55 -18.87
N CYS A 222 17.29 -1.22 -20.03
CA CYS A 222 16.17 -1.05 -20.96
C CYS A 222 14.84 -1.43 -20.31
N HIS A 223 14.82 -2.50 -19.50
CA HIS A 223 13.61 -2.88 -18.78
C HIS A 223 13.13 -1.79 -17.82
N ARG A 224 14.05 -1.16 -17.07
CA ARG A 224 13.70 -0.06 -16.16
C ARG A 224 13.28 1.22 -16.90
N GLU A 225 13.93 1.55 -18.01
CA GLU A 225 13.53 2.64 -18.90
C GLU A 225 12.07 2.47 -19.39
N LYS A 226 11.64 1.24 -19.74
CA LYS A 226 10.22 0.97 -20.08
C LYS A 226 9.23 1.22 -18.95
N HIS A 227 9.64 1.02 -17.70
CA HIS A 227 8.77 1.25 -16.55
C HIS A 227 8.78 2.71 -16.06
N PHE A 228 9.91 3.41 -16.20
CA PHE A 228 10.13 4.67 -15.49
C PHE A 228 10.57 5.86 -16.35
N GLY A 229 11.02 5.65 -17.59
CA GLY A 229 11.64 6.69 -18.42
C GLY A 229 13.10 6.93 -18.05
#